data_AF-A0A6S5C1E6-F1
#
_entry.id   AF-A0A6S5C1E6-F1
#
_cell.length_a   1.000
_cell.length_b   1.000
_cell.length_c   1.000
_cell.angle_alpha   90.00
_cell.angle_beta   90.00
_cell.angle_gamma   90.00
#
_symmetry.space_group_name_H-M   'P 1'
#
loop_
_entity.id
_entity.type
_entity.pdbx_description
1 polymer ?
#
loop_
_entity_poly.entity_id
_entity_poly.type
_entity_poly.pdbx_seq_one_letter_code
_entity_poly.pdbx_strand_id
1 'polypeptide(L)'
;MRHAAPARQQGFNLVEIMVSMVLAVMVFLGLAKGQVVSLQQAHYSLQSTLATIEASNSVEQIWSSLCEVQRKPERFTQADFLARFTLHDGHRLVLPNRYSDNFVVAIEWQDKRVSGAKRVALNAGFPPLC
;
A
#
# COMPACT_ATOMS: atom_id res chain seq x y z
N MET A 1 -28.73 59.87 -22.08
CA MET A 1 -27.42 59.26 -21.79
C MET A 1 -27.31 59.12 -20.28
N ARG A 2 -27.30 57.89 -19.75
CA ARG A 2 -27.20 57.64 -18.29
C ARG A 2 -25.71 57.56 -17.93
N HIS A 3 -25.22 58.52 -17.15
CA HIS A 3 -23.87 58.46 -16.59
C HIS A 3 -23.84 57.41 -15.47
N ALA A 4 -23.04 56.35 -15.67
CA ALA A 4 -22.73 55.42 -14.60
C ALA A 4 -21.84 56.13 -13.56
N ALA A 5 -22.24 56.07 -12.29
CA ALA A 5 -21.46 56.65 -11.21
C ALA A 5 -20.10 55.95 -11.07
N PRO A 6 -19.00 56.68 -10.81
CA PRO A 6 -17.69 56.08 -10.64
C PRO A 6 -17.67 55.24 -9.36
N ALA A 7 -17.27 53.97 -9.47
CA ALA A 7 -17.06 53.09 -8.33
C ALA A 7 -15.90 53.64 -7.48
N ARG A 8 -16.16 53.89 -6.19
CA ARG A 8 -15.18 54.41 -5.24
C ARG A 8 -14.16 53.31 -4.93
N GLN A 9 -12.97 53.40 -5.51
CA GLN A 9 -11.86 52.51 -5.18
C GLN A 9 -11.30 52.91 -3.80
N GLN A 10 -11.72 52.21 -2.75
CA GLN A 10 -11.06 52.27 -1.45
C GLN A 10 -9.77 51.44 -1.53
N GLY A 11 -8.62 52.10 -1.29
CA GLY A 11 -7.32 51.42 -1.26
C GLY A 11 -7.24 50.41 -0.11
N PHE A 12 -6.39 49.39 -0.28
CA PHE A 12 -6.20 48.37 0.74
C PHE A 12 -5.60 48.95 2.03
N ASN A 13 -6.19 48.58 3.16
CA ASN A 13 -5.63 48.90 4.47
C ASN A 13 -4.44 47.95 4.78
N LEU A 14 -3.40 48.44 5.43
CA LEU A 14 -2.23 47.65 5.82
C LEU A 14 -2.62 46.41 6.65
N VAL A 15 -3.55 46.58 7.58
CA VAL A 15 -4.06 45.48 8.42
C VAL A 15 -4.78 44.43 7.59
N GLU A 16 -5.53 44.84 6.57
CA GLU A 16 -6.26 43.94 5.68
C GLU A 16 -5.30 43.10 4.84
N ILE A 17 -4.21 43.68 4.36
CA ILE A 17 -3.15 42.96 3.64
C ILE A 17 -2.47 41.95 4.57
N MET A 18 -2.15 42.34 5.81
CA MET A 18 -1.53 41.44 6.77
C MET A 18 -2.45 40.26 7.12
N VAL A 19 -3.74 40.52 7.34
CA VAL A 19 -4.74 39.47 7.60
C VAL A 19 -4.87 38.55 6.38
N SER A 20 -4.95 39.12 5.18
CA SER A 20 -5.05 38.35 3.92
C SER A 20 -3.82 37.46 3.70
N MET A 21 -2.63 37.97 4.00
CA MET A 21 -1.39 37.21 3.91
C MET A 21 -1.37 36.05 4.92
N VAL A 22 -1.81 36.28 6.16
CA VAL A 22 -1.92 35.22 7.18
C VAL A 22 -2.90 34.14 6.74
N LEU A 23 -4.07 34.52 6.22
CA LEU A 23 -5.06 33.58 5.69
C LEU A 23 -4.50 32.79 4.51
N ALA A 24 -3.80 33.44 3.58
CA ALA A 24 -3.17 32.77 2.44
C ALA A 24 -2.16 31.71 2.89
N VAL A 25 -1.30 32.03 3.87
CA VAL A 25 -0.34 31.06 4.43
C VAL A 25 -1.07 29.87 5.05
N MET A 26 -2.14 30.09 5.82
CA MET A 26 -2.93 29.00 6.40
C MET A 26 -3.51 28.08 5.32
N VAL A 27 -4.04 28.66 4.23
CA VAL A 27 -4.56 27.89 3.09
C VAL A 27 -3.46 27.07 2.42
N PHE A 28 -2.29 27.67 2.15
CA PHE A 28 -1.16 26.96 1.54
C PHE A 28 -0.65 25.80 2.42
N LEU A 29 -0.58 26.00 3.74
CA LEU A 29 -0.20 24.93 4.67
C LEU A 29 -1.23 23.80 4.68
N GLY A 30 -2.53 24.13 4.60
CA GLY A 30 -3.60 23.14 4.45
C GLY A 30 -3.45 22.31 3.17
N LEU A 31 -3.20 22.96 2.03
CA LEU A 31 -2.97 22.28 0.75
C LEU A 31 -1.73 21.37 0.80
N ALA A 32 -0.62 21.86 1.35
CA ALA A 32 0.62 21.09 1.47
C ALA A 32 0.42 19.81 2.29
N LYS A 33 -0.32 19.90 3.41
CA LYS A 33 -0.68 18.71 4.21
C LYS A 33 -1.53 17.73 3.40
N GLY A 34 -2.50 18.22 2.63
CA GLY A 34 -3.34 17.39 1.76
C GLY A 34 -2.53 16.60 0.73
N GLN A 35 -1.52 17.23 0.12
CA GLN A 35 -0.63 16.56 -0.85
C GLN A 35 0.17 15.41 -0.21
N VAL A 36 0.68 15.62 1.01
CA VAL A 36 1.42 14.58 1.73
C VAL A 36 0.53 13.37 2.03
N VAL A 37 -0.71 13.60 2.46
CA VAL A 37 -1.67 12.50 2.73
C VAL A 37 -2.02 11.74 1.44
N SER A 38 -2.25 12.46 0.34
CA SER A 38 -2.50 11.84 -0.96
C SER A 38 -1.35 10.91 -1.40
N LEU A 39 -0.10 11.38 -1.26
CA LEU A 39 1.09 10.57 -1.56
C LEU A 39 1.17 9.32 -0.67
N GLN A 40 0.88 9.46 0.63
CA GLN A 40 0.86 8.33 1.56
C GLN A 40 -0.16 7.27 1.14
N GLN A 41 -1.35 7.68 0.70
CA GLN A 41 -2.38 6.77 0.21
C GLN A 41 -1.98 6.09 -1.10
N ALA A 42 -1.42 6.83 -2.05
CA ALA A 42 -0.93 6.27 -3.31
C ALA A 42 0.17 5.22 -3.06
N HIS A 43 1.10 5.51 -2.14
CA HIS A 43 2.13 4.55 -1.74
C HIS A 43 1.53 3.31 -1.08
N TYR A 44 0.54 3.47 -0.21
CA TYR A 44 -0.13 2.33 0.41
C TYR A 44 -0.81 1.43 -0.64
N SER A 45 -1.52 2.02 -1.60
CA SER A 45 -2.12 1.24 -2.70
C SER A 45 -1.09 0.54 -3.57
N LEU A 46 0.06 1.18 -3.82
CA LEU A 46 1.16 0.55 -4.57
C LEU A 46 1.68 -0.69 -3.82
N GLN A 47 2.00 -0.55 -2.53
CA GLN A 47 2.49 -1.67 -1.72
C GLN A 47 1.46 -2.80 -1.65
N SER A 48 0.18 -2.48 -1.47
CA SER A 48 -0.89 -3.48 -1.48
C SER A 48 -0.99 -4.22 -2.81
N THR A 49 -0.83 -3.52 -3.94
CA THR A 49 -0.84 -4.14 -5.28
C THR A 49 0.38 -5.05 -5.45
N LEU A 50 1.58 -4.58 -5.08
CA LEU A 50 2.80 -5.39 -5.12
C LEU A 50 2.66 -6.65 -4.26
N ALA A 51 2.20 -6.51 -3.00
CA ALA A 51 1.94 -7.62 -2.10
C ALA A 51 0.92 -8.63 -2.67
N THR A 52 -0.08 -8.15 -3.41
CA THR A 52 -1.06 -9.02 -4.08
C THR A 52 -0.42 -9.81 -5.21
N ILE A 53 0.39 -9.16 -6.05
CA ILE A 53 1.11 -9.81 -7.15
C ILE A 53 2.10 -10.85 -6.59
N GLU A 54 2.85 -10.49 -5.55
CA GLU A 54 3.80 -11.38 -4.88
C GLU A 54 3.09 -12.59 -4.24
N ALA A 55 1.93 -12.39 -3.62
CA ALA A 55 1.13 -13.49 -3.08
C ALA A 55 0.70 -14.46 -4.19
N SER A 56 0.19 -13.93 -5.32
CA SER A 56 -0.19 -14.76 -6.48
C SER A 56 1.01 -15.50 -7.09
N ASN A 57 2.12 -14.81 -7.29
CA ASN A 57 3.35 -15.43 -7.80
C ASN A 57 3.86 -16.53 -6.85
N SER A 58 3.72 -16.34 -5.54
CA SER A 58 4.05 -17.37 -4.55
C SER A 58 3.14 -18.59 -4.68
N VAL A 59 1.84 -18.39 -4.91
CA VAL A 59 0.90 -19.49 -5.19
C VAL A 59 1.31 -20.25 -6.46
N GLU A 60 1.66 -19.56 -7.53
CA GLU A 60 2.12 -20.17 -8.79
C GLU A 60 3.44 -20.93 -8.64
N GLN A 61 4.36 -20.39 -7.85
CA GLN A 61 5.62 -21.06 -7.57
C GLN A 61 5.42 -22.32 -6.72
N ILE A 62 4.50 -22.30 -5.75
CA ILE A 62 4.10 -23.50 -5.02
C ILE A 62 3.45 -24.51 -5.99
N TRP A 63 2.57 -24.06 -6.89
CA TRP A 63 1.97 -24.90 -7.94
C TRP A 63 3.03 -25.63 -8.78
N SER A 64 4.07 -24.92 -9.20
CA SER A 64 5.16 -25.52 -10.01
C SER A 64 5.92 -26.66 -9.30
N SER A 65 5.89 -26.68 -7.96
CA SER A 65 6.53 -27.72 -7.14
C SER A 65 5.52 -28.54 -6.33
N LEU A 66 4.25 -28.56 -6.78
CA LEU A 66 3.13 -29.15 -6.05
C LEU A 66 3.36 -30.63 -5.69
N CYS A 67 3.82 -31.44 -6.65
CA CYS A 67 4.10 -32.86 -6.38
C CYS A 67 5.23 -33.09 -5.38
N GLU A 68 6.21 -32.20 -5.34
CA GLU A 68 7.29 -32.34 -4.37
C GLU A 68 6.77 -32.09 -2.95
N VAL A 69 5.90 -31.10 -2.80
CA VAL A 69 5.32 -30.73 -1.50
C VAL A 69 4.24 -31.73 -1.07
N GLN A 70 3.39 -32.24 -1.97
CA GLN A 70 2.38 -33.25 -1.62
C GLN A 70 3.01 -34.58 -1.21
N ARG A 71 4.07 -35.04 -1.89
CA ARG A 71 4.78 -36.28 -1.53
C ARG A 71 5.65 -36.14 -0.28
N LYS A 72 6.17 -34.93 -0.04
CA LYS A 72 7.05 -34.60 1.09
C LYS A 72 6.62 -33.28 1.74
N PRO A 73 5.53 -33.28 2.54
CA PRO A 73 4.97 -32.05 3.14
C PRO A 73 5.96 -31.26 4.00
N GLU A 74 6.98 -31.90 4.55
CA GLU A 74 8.05 -31.27 5.31
C GLU A 74 8.84 -30.23 4.50
N ARG A 75 8.96 -30.41 3.17
CA ARG A 75 9.65 -29.47 2.26
C ARG A 75 9.06 -28.07 2.31
N PHE A 76 7.75 -27.94 2.56
CA PHE A 76 7.03 -26.67 2.55
C PHE A 76 7.59 -25.62 3.52
N THR A 77 8.23 -26.09 4.60
CA THR A 77 8.80 -25.22 5.64
C THR A 77 10.32 -25.11 5.58
N GLN A 78 10.97 -25.81 4.65
CA GLN A 78 12.42 -25.83 4.55
C GLN A 78 12.95 -24.52 3.96
N ALA A 79 14.10 -24.07 4.45
CA ALA A 79 14.66 -22.77 4.08
C ALA A 79 15.01 -22.67 2.59
N ASP A 80 15.43 -23.76 1.96
CA ASP A 80 15.73 -23.85 0.52
C ASP A 80 14.47 -23.74 -0.34
N PHE A 81 13.35 -24.31 0.11
CA PHE A 81 12.04 -24.12 -0.51
C PHE A 81 11.62 -22.65 -0.43
N LEU A 82 11.73 -22.05 0.76
CA LEU A 82 11.35 -20.67 1.02
C LEU A 82 12.28 -19.64 0.33
N ALA A 83 13.54 -19.99 0.09
CA ALA A 83 14.50 -19.11 -0.59
C ALA A 83 14.15 -18.82 -2.06
N ARG A 84 13.23 -19.59 -2.65
CA ARG A 84 12.81 -19.41 -4.04
C ARG A 84 11.85 -18.24 -4.24
N PHE A 85 11.15 -17.80 -3.20
CA PHE A 85 10.21 -16.70 -3.28
C PHE A 85 10.94 -15.36 -3.36
N THR A 86 10.80 -14.67 -4.49
CA THR A 86 11.32 -13.32 -4.67
C THR A 86 10.29 -12.30 -4.22
N LEU A 87 10.60 -11.53 -3.19
CA LEU A 87 9.74 -10.51 -2.61
C LEU A 87 10.43 -9.15 -2.70
N HIS A 88 9.65 -8.09 -2.77
CA HIS A 88 10.17 -6.74 -2.65
C HIS A 88 10.69 -6.47 -1.23
N ASP A 89 11.65 -5.56 -1.11
CA ASP A 89 12.28 -5.24 0.18
C ASP A 89 11.25 -4.78 1.22
N GLY A 90 11.28 -5.40 2.39
CA GLY A 90 10.35 -5.13 3.49
C GLY A 90 9.03 -5.89 3.42
N HIS A 91 8.75 -6.60 2.32
CA HIS A 91 7.71 -7.63 2.29
C HIS A 91 8.20 -8.92 2.92
N ARG A 92 7.29 -9.62 3.58
CA ARG A 92 7.52 -10.92 4.19
C ARG A 92 6.41 -11.87 3.80
N LEU A 93 6.79 -12.99 3.20
CA LEU A 93 5.89 -14.11 2.98
C LEU A 93 5.58 -14.82 4.31
N VAL A 94 4.30 -15.06 4.54
CA VAL A 94 3.78 -15.80 5.69
C VAL A 94 2.98 -16.98 5.15
N LEU A 95 3.53 -18.17 5.37
CA LEU A 95 2.91 -19.45 5.08
C LEU A 95 2.57 -20.17 6.40
N PRO A 96 1.61 -21.11 6.39
CA PRO A 96 1.38 -21.96 7.55
C PRO A 96 2.59 -22.86 7.83
N ASN A 97 2.70 -23.34 9.07
CA ASN A 97 3.80 -24.21 9.49
C ASN A 97 3.68 -25.65 8.98
N ARG A 98 2.62 -25.97 8.23
CA ARG A 98 2.42 -27.27 7.59
C ARG A 98 1.69 -27.06 6.27
N TYR A 99 2.04 -27.87 5.29
CA TYR A 99 1.30 -27.91 4.04
C TYR A 99 -0.09 -28.55 4.23
N SER A 100 -1.05 -28.02 3.50
CA SER A 100 -2.38 -28.60 3.26
C SER A 100 -2.79 -28.28 1.83
N ASP A 101 -3.75 -29.01 1.27
CA ASP A 101 -4.26 -28.70 -0.06
C ASP A 101 -4.96 -27.33 -0.11
N ASN A 102 -5.42 -26.82 1.02
CA ASN A 102 -6.01 -25.49 1.15
C ASN A 102 -5.32 -24.71 2.26
N PHE A 103 -4.74 -23.55 1.96
CA PHE A 103 -4.10 -22.69 2.94
C PHE A 103 -4.08 -21.22 2.52
N VAL A 104 -3.75 -20.37 3.48
CA VAL A 104 -3.58 -18.94 3.25
C VAL A 104 -2.12 -18.64 2.91
N VAL A 105 -1.91 -18.00 1.76
CA VAL A 105 -0.66 -17.32 1.42
C VAL A 105 -0.82 -15.85 1.76
N ALA A 106 0.08 -15.28 2.55
CA ALA A 106 0.01 -13.87 2.88
C ALA A 106 1.34 -13.16 2.75
N ILE A 107 1.27 -11.90 2.34
CA ILE A 107 2.39 -10.97 2.32
C ILE A 107 2.14 -9.89 3.37
N GLU A 108 3.10 -9.72 4.26
CA GLU A 108 3.09 -8.69 5.30
C GLU A 108 4.19 -7.66 5.07
N TRP A 109 3.89 -6.40 5.37
CA TRP A 109 4.90 -5.35 5.45
C TRP A 109 4.65 -4.42 6.63
N GLN A 110 5.70 -3.67 6.96
CA GLN A 110 5.66 -2.62 7.97
C GLN A 110 5.73 -1.27 7.28
N ASP A 111 4.81 -0.37 7.61
CA ASP A 111 4.89 1.03 7.22
C ASP A 111 4.97 1.89 8.48
N LYS A 112 6.13 2.52 8.72
CA LYS A 112 6.34 3.37 9.91
C LYS A 112 5.37 4.56 9.99
N ARG A 113 4.73 4.93 8.87
CA ARG A 113 3.78 6.05 8.79
C ARG A 113 2.37 5.66 9.24
N VAL A 114 2.08 4.37 9.36
CA VAL A 114 0.74 3.87 9.72
C VAL A 114 0.89 2.78 10.78
N SER A 115 0.18 2.90 11.90
CA SER A 115 0.26 1.90 12.95
C SER A 115 -0.25 0.53 12.51
N GLY A 116 0.48 -0.53 12.87
CA GLY A 116 0.13 -1.92 12.61
C GLY A 116 0.73 -2.49 11.33
N ALA A 117 1.03 -3.79 11.37
CA ALA A 117 1.45 -4.53 10.18
C ALA A 117 0.35 -4.49 9.13
N LYS A 118 0.73 -4.27 7.87
CA LYS A 118 -0.16 -4.35 6.73
C LYS A 118 -0.03 -5.73 6.11
N ARG A 119 -1.14 -6.27 5.62
CA ARG A 119 -1.22 -7.66 5.16
C ARG A 119 -2.19 -7.79 4.00
N VAL A 120 -1.76 -8.52 2.98
CA VAL A 120 -2.63 -9.10 1.94
C VAL A 120 -2.62 -10.61 2.13
N ALA A 121 -3.79 -11.25 2.03
CA ALA A 121 -3.93 -12.69 2.20
C ALA A 121 -4.80 -13.26 1.07
N LEU A 122 -4.31 -14.32 0.44
CA LEU A 122 -5.01 -15.07 -0.59
C LEU A 122 -5.24 -16.50 -0.09
N ASN A 123 -6.44 -17.02 -0.31
CA ASN A 123 -6.71 -18.44 -0.13
C ASN A 123 -6.23 -19.19 -1.36
N ALA A 124 -5.28 -20.10 -1.16
CA ALA A 124 -4.77 -21.00 -2.17
C ALA A 124 -5.40 -22.38 -1.96
N GLY A 125 -5.89 -22.96 -3.06
CA GLY A 125 -6.44 -24.32 -3.10
C GLY A 125 -5.75 -25.11 -4.21
N PHE A 126 -5.19 -26.25 -3.86
CA PHE A 126 -4.46 -27.15 -4.75
C PHE A 126 -5.18 -28.51 -4.80
N PRO A 127 -5.36 -29.12 -5.96
CA PRO A 127 -5.89 -30.48 -6.06
C PRO A 127 -4.83 -31.51 -5.64
N PRO A 128 -5.24 -32.67 -5.08
CA PRO A 128 -4.33 -33.79 -4.83
C PRO A 128 -4.01 -34.46 -6.17
N LEU A 129 -2.85 -34.13 -6.76
CA LEU A 129 -2.44 -34.63 -8.08
C LEU A 129 -1.29 -35.64 -8.01
N CYS A 130 -0.71 -35.80 -6.82
CA CYS A 130 0.50 -36.54 -6.54
C CYS A 130 0.33 -37.32 -5.23
#